data_AF-A0A2X4VLJ6-F1
#
_entry.id   AF-A0A2X4VLJ6-F1
#
_cell.length_a   1.000
_cell.length_b   1.000
_cell.length_c   1.000
_cell.angle_alpha   90.00
_cell.angle_beta   90.00
_cell.angle_gamma   90.00
#
_symmetry.space_group_name_H-M   'P 1'
#
loop_
_entity.id
_entity.type
_entity.pdbx_description
1 polymer ?
#
loop_
_entity_poly.entity_id
_entity_poly.type
_entity_poly.pdbx_seq_one_letter_code
_entity_poly.pdbx_strand_id
1 'polypeptide(L)'
;MLLRKYMSLLGIGSAQIDLALPKESYTAGEIIKGFFVIKGGTIDQKAKRIECDLVMTERSTGLEKIVATTTILSSKIIQSEKEYKISFTFKIPDTIQVSTEDISYHFKTRLSFNEGTASKDLDIIHII
;
A
#
# COMPACT_ATOMS: atom_id res chain seq x y z
N MET A 1 -11.02 -22.57 13.09
CA MET A 1 -10.41 -23.92 12.90
C MET A 1 -8.90 -23.77 12.73
N LEU A 2 -8.09 -24.63 13.36
CA LEU A 2 -6.61 -24.52 13.35
C LEU A 2 -6.01 -24.54 11.94
N LEU A 3 -6.55 -25.33 11.00
CA LEU A 3 -6.05 -25.41 9.63
C LEU A 3 -6.04 -24.05 8.92
N ARG A 4 -7.17 -23.32 8.96
CA ARG A 4 -7.27 -21.98 8.36
C ARG A 4 -6.28 -20.99 8.99
N LYS A 5 -6.02 -21.12 10.31
CA LYS A 5 -5.02 -20.31 11.00
C LYS A 5 -3.62 -20.57 10.46
N TYR A 6 -3.19 -21.83 10.34
CA TYR A 6 -1.87 -22.16 9.78
C TYR A 6 -1.74 -21.74 8.31
N MET A 7 -2.78 -21.91 7.50
CA MET A 7 -2.79 -21.48 6.10
C MET A 7 -2.64 -19.96 5.97
N SER A 8 -3.33 -19.19 6.80
CA SER A 8 -3.20 -17.73 6.82
C SER A 8 -1.81 -17.28 7.28
N LEU A 9 -1.17 -17.99 8.23
CA LEU A 9 0.24 -17.70 8.57
C LEU A 9 1.18 -17.85 7.37
N LEU A 10 0.85 -18.73 6.41
CA LEU A 10 1.57 -18.89 5.14
C LEU A 10 1.11 -17.92 4.05
N GLY A 11 0.17 -17.01 4.35
CA GLY A 11 -0.39 -16.04 3.41
C GLY A 11 -1.66 -16.51 2.69
N ILE A 12 -2.01 -17.80 2.76
CA ILE A 12 -3.19 -18.34 2.07
C ILE A 12 -4.47 -17.90 2.78
N GLY A 13 -5.31 -17.14 2.09
CA GLY A 13 -6.55 -16.61 2.67
C GLY A 13 -6.30 -15.57 3.75
N SER A 14 -5.19 -14.83 3.68
CA SER A 14 -4.93 -13.68 4.54
C SER A 14 -5.66 -12.43 4.05
N ALA A 15 -5.83 -11.47 4.95
CA ALA A 15 -6.38 -10.17 4.62
C ALA A 15 -5.56 -9.48 3.52
N GLN A 16 -6.27 -8.80 2.62
CA GLN A 16 -5.72 -8.09 1.48
C GLN A 16 -5.84 -6.58 1.70
N ILE A 17 -4.89 -5.82 1.14
CA ILE A 17 -4.92 -4.37 1.09
C ILE A 17 -4.86 -3.93 -0.37
N ASP A 18 -5.54 -2.83 -0.69
CA ASP A 18 -5.58 -2.16 -1.97
C ASP A 18 -5.60 -0.64 -1.72
N LEU A 19 -4.80 0.13 -2.44
CA LEU A 19 -4.78 1.59 -2.34
C LEU A 19 -5.62 2.19 -3.47
N ALA A 20 -6.85 2.60 -3.12
CA ALA A 20 -7.74 3.28 -4.04
C ALA A 20 -7.38 4.77 -4.17
N LEU A 21 -6.80 5.14 -5.31
CA LEU A 21 -6.48 6.50 -5.69
C LEU A 21 -7.62 7.15 -6.50
N PRO A 22 -7.84 8.48 -6.37
CA PRO A 22 -8.90 9.17 -7.13
C PRO A 22 -8.62 9.32 -8.63
N LYS A 23 -7.34 9.29 -9.02
CA LYS A 23 -6.86 9.42 -10.40
C LYS A 23 -5.43 8.84 -10.52
N GLU A 24 -4.93 8.76 -11.74
CA GLU A 24 -3.60 8.20 -12.02
C GLU A 24 -2.53 9.28 -12.23
N SER A 25 -2.90 10.53 -12.49
CA SER A 25 -1.95 11.63 -12.79
C SER A 25 -1.98 12.76 -11.78
N TYR A 26 -0.81 13.19 -11.32
CA TYR A 26 -0.64 14.18 -10.25
C TYR A 26 0.48 15.18 -10.57
N THR A 27 0.39 16.38 -10.01
CA THR A 27 1.45 17.39 -10.11
C THR A 27 2.30 17.45 -8.84
N ALA A 28 3.50 18.04 -8.95
CA ALA A 28 4.31 18.37 -7.78
C ALA A 28 3.51 19.18 -6.74
N GLY A 29 3.68 18.86 -5.46
CA GLY A 29 2.99 19.53 -4.36
C GLY A 29 1.51 19.15 -4.17
N GLU A 30 0.91 18.39 -5.09
CA GLU A 30 -0.50 17.98 -5.00
C GLU A 30 -0.77 17.10 -3.78
N ILE A 31 -1.93 17.31 -3.14
CA ILE A 31 -2.41 16.47 -2.04
C ILE A 31 -3.36 15.40 -2.58
N ILE A 32 -2.90 14.16 -2.55
CA ILE A 32 -3.71 12.99 -2.86
C ILE A 32 -4.62 12.69 -1.68
N LYS A 33 -5.90 12.43 -1.96
CA LYS A 33 -6.89 11.96 -0.98
C LYS A 33 -7.53 10.68 -1.50
N GLY A 34 -7.14 9.55 -0.92
CA GLY A 34 -7.60 8.22 -1.31
C GLY A 34 -7.97 7.37 -0.11
N PHE A 35 -8.02 6.05 -0.31
CA PHE A 35 -8.32 5.11 0.76
C PHE A 35 -7.49 3.83 0.64
N PHE A 36 -7.00 3.33 1.76
CA PHE A 36 -6.65 1.92 1.86
C PHE A 36 -7.93 1.11 2.06
N VAL A 37 -8.24 0.25 1.11
CA VAL A 37 -9.32 -0.75 1.19
C VAL A 37 -8.71 -2.04 1.71
N ILE A 38 -9.19 -2.50 2.85
CA ILE A 38 -8.70 -3.71 3.50
C ILE A 38 -9.82 -4.73 3.53
N LYS A 39 -9.60 -5.88 2.91
CA LYS A 39 -10.53 -7.01 2.91
C LYS A 39 -10.00 -8.10 3.83
N GLY A 40 -10.76 -8.44 4.86
CA GLY A 40 -10.42 -9.51 5.79
C GLY A 40 -10.37 -10.86 5.09
N GLY A 41 -9.41 -11.69 5.50
CA GLY A 41 -9.26 -13.04 4.96
C GLY A 41 -10.18 -14.05 5.64
N THR A 42 -9.75 -15.30 5.64
CA THR A 42 -10.49 -16.45 6.17
C THR A 42 -10.50 -16.56 7.71
N ILE A 43 -9.69 -15.75 8.39
CA ILE A 43 -9.61 -15.61 9.84
C ILE A 43 -9.41 -14.15 10.24
N ASP A 44 -9.71 -13.84 11.50
CA ASP A 44 -9.41 -12.53 12.09
C ASP A 44 -7.89 -12.35 12.24
N GLN A 45 -7.39 -11.17 11.84
CA GLN A 45 -5.97 -10.83 11.92
C GLN A 45 -5.77 -9.46 12.56
N LYS A 46 -4.78 -9.35 13.46
CA LYS A 46 -4.45 -8.08 14.11
C LYS A 46 -3.46 -7.29 13.25
N ALA A 47 -3.90 -6.18 12.68
CA ALA A 47 -3.05 -5.24 11.97
C ALA A 47 -2.06 -4.58 12.94
N LYS A 48 -0.84 -4.37 12.48
CA LYS A 48 0.24 -3.68 13.20
C LYS A 48 0.50 -2.29 12.61
N ARG A 49 0.61 -2.22 11.29
CA ARG A 49 0.82 -0.97 10.56
C ARG A 49 0.55 -1.13 9.07
N ILE A 50 0.28 0.00 8.43
CA ILE A 50 0.29 0.17 6.97
C ILE A 50 1.46 1.08 6.66
N GLU A 51 2.34 0.62 5.78
CA GLU A 51 3.45 1.41 5.22
C GLU A 51 3.15 1.61 3.74
N CYS A 52 3.30 2.84 3.24
CA CYS A 52 3.08 3.17 1.84
C CYS A 52 4.23 4.05 1.37
N ASP A 53 5.04 3.50 0.47
CA ASP A 53 6.21 4.16 -0.08
C ASP A 53 5.90 4.65 -1.49
N LEU A 54 6.14 5.94 -1.76
CA LEU A 54 6.25 6.44 -3.12
C LEU A 54 7.66 6.10 -3.64
N VAL A 55 7.74 5.24 -4.64
CA VAL A 55 8.99 4.76 -5.22
C VAL A 55 9.14 5.31 -6.63
N MET A 56 10.33 5.82 -6.92
CA MET A 56 10.80 6.15 -8.27
C MET A 56 11.60 4.98 -8.81
N THR A 57 11.35 4.59 -10.05
CA THR A 57 12.14 3.59 -10.76
C THR A 57 12.70 4.18 -12.05
N GLU A 58 14.01 4.05 -12.20
CA GLU A 58 14.73 4.30 -13.44
C GLU A 58 14.74 3.00 -14.27
N ARG A 59 14.10 3.00 -15.44
CA ARG A 59 13.85 1.77 -16.21
C ARG A 59 15.11 1.25 -16.89
N SER A 60 15.99 2.14 -17.32
CA SER A 60 17.25 1.82 -17.98
C SER A 60 18.20 1.02 -17.08
N THR A 61 18.23 1.34 -15.79
CA THR A 61 19.11 0.68 -14.79
C THR A 61 18.37 -0.29 -13.89
N GLY A 62 17.05 -0.19 -13.79
CA GLY A 62 16.22 -0.92 -12.83
C GLY A 62 16.36 -0.40 -11.39
N LEU A 63 17.02 0.74 -11.19
CA LEU A 63 17.24 1.31 -9.86
C LEU A 63 15.93 1.84 -9.27
N GLU A 64 15.63 1.42 -8.04
CA GLU A 64 14.51 1.96 -7.26
C GLU A 64 15.00 2.90 -6.16
N LYS A 65 14.30 4.02 -5.99
CA LYS A 65 14.54 4.99 -4.92
C LYS A 65 13.23 5.33 -4.23
N ILE A 66 13.20 5.19 -2.90
CA ILE A 66 12.09 5.69 -2.08
C ILE A 66 12.16 7.22 -2.06
N VAL A 67 11.09 7.85 -2.53
CA VAL A 67 10.95 9.31 -2.57
C VAL A 67 10.38 9.82 -1.25
N ALA A 68 9.34 9.15 -0.75
CA ALA A 68 8.71 9.48 0.51
C ALA A 68 7.90 8.28 1.03
N THR A 69 7.69 8.24 2.35
CA THR A 69 6.99 7.16 3.05
C THR A 69 5.90 7.74 3.93
N THR A 70 4.73 7.11 3.94
CA THR A 70 3.68 7.32 4.94
C THR A 70 3.49 6.04 5.75
N THR A 71 3.37 6.17 7.07
CA THR A 71 3.12 5.05 7.98
C THR A 71 1.91 5.34 8.86
N ILE A 72 0.98 4.38 8.89
CA ILE A 72 -0.17 4.38 9.80
C ILE A 72 0.01 3.22 10.77
N LEU A 73 0.23 3.52 12.05
CA LEU A 73 0.21 2.52 13.10
C LEU A 73 -1.22 2.10 13.39
N SER A 74 -1.45 0.80 13.59
CA SER A 74 -2.78 0.26 13.86
C SER A 74 -2.69 -0.85 14.90
N SER A 75 -3.73 -0.97 15.71
CA SER A 75 -3.97 -2.10 16.59
C SER A 75 -5.29 -2.81 16.26
N LYS A 76 -5.89 -2.45 15.11
CA LYS A 76 -7.21 -2.89 14.67
C LYS A 76 -7.21 -4.40 14.39
N ILE A 77 -8.28 -5.06 14.80
CA ILE A 77 -8.58 -6.42 14.38
C ILE A 77 -9.34 -6.32 13.04
N ILE A 78 -8.75 -6.86 11.99
CA ILE A 78 -9.39 -7.04 10.70
C ILE A 78 -10.18 -8.33 10.81
N GLN A 79 -11.50 -8.21 10.85
CA GLN A 79 -12.40 -9.36 10.94
C GLN A 79 -12.46 -10.11 9.62
N SER A 80 -12.62 -11.42 9.70
CA SER A 80 -12.75 -12.30 8.55
C SER A 80 -13.89 -11.86 7.61
N GLU A 81 -13.63 -11.88 6.31
CA GLU A 81 -14.59 -11.55 5.23
C GLU A 81 -15.23 -10.15 5.32
N LYS A 82 -14.69 -9.24 6.15
CA LYS A 82 -15.16 -7.86 6.26
C LYS A 82 -14.27 -6.88 5.53
N GLU A 83 -14.88 -5.81 5.01
CA GLU A 83 -14.16 -4.71 4.39
C GLU A 83 -14.03 -3.51 5.34
N TYR A 84 -12.87 -2.86 5.30
CA TYR A 84 -12.60 -1.62 6.00
C TYR A 84 -11.97 -0.60 5.04
N LYS A 85 -12.33 0.67 5.19
CA LYS A 85 -11.67 1.78 4.51
C LYS A 85 -10.95 2.66 5.51
N ILE A 86 -9.69 2.96 5.23
CA ILE A 86 -8.86 3.86 6.03
C ILE A 86 -8.43 5.00 5.10
N SER A 87 -8.70 6.24 5.50
CA SER A 87 -8.31 7.42 4.72
C SER A 87 -6.81 7.47 4.51
N PHE A 88 -6.41 7.69 3.26
CA PHE A 88 -5.04 7.95 2.85
C PHE A 88 -4.93 9.41 2.42
N THR A 89 -3.91 10.10 2.93
CA THR A 89 -3.57 11.45 2.49
C THR A 89 -2.08 11.55 2.33
N PHE A 90 -1.64 12.02 1.17
CA PHE A 90 -0.23 12.07 0.81
C PHE A 90 0.04 13.34 0.00
N LYS A 91 1.07 14.09 0.38
CA LYS A 91 1.53 15.25 -0.40
C LYS A 91 2.65 14.78 -1.34
N ILE A 92 2.46 14.92 -2.65
CA ILE A 92 3.53 14.73 -3.62
C ILE A 92 4.64 15.74 -3.30
N PRO A 93 5.92 15.31 -3.17
CA PRO A 93 7.02 16.23 -2.92
C PRO A 93 7.11 17.33 -3.98
N ASP A 94 7.34 18.57 -3.55
CA ASP A 94 7.44 19.72 -4.47
C ASP A 94 8.64 19.61 -5.42
N THR A 95 9.65 18.80 -5.07
CA THR A 95 10.87 18.55 -5.85
C THR A 95 10.81 17.28 -6.71
N ILE A 96 9.63 16.68 -6.88
CA ILE A 96 9.49 15.46 -7.68
C ILE A 96 9.76 15.77 -9.17
N GLN A 97 10.38 14.82 -9.88
CA GLN A 97 10.57 14.96 -11.31
C GLN A 97 9.32 14.48 -12.06
N VAL A 98 9.07 15.09 -13.22
CA VAL A 98 8.02 14.59 -14.12
C VAL A 98 8.37 13.18 -14.58
N SER A 99 7.33 12.38 -14.79
CA SER A 99 7.50 11.06 -15.37
C SER A 99 7.98 11.16 -16.81
N THR A 100 8.85 10.25 -17.22
CA THR A 100 9.40 10.19 -18.57
C THR A 100 9.35 8.74 -19.08
N GLU A 101 9.92 8.48 -20.26
CA GLU A 101 10.08 7.10 -20.73
C GLU A 101 10.97 6.27 -19.78
N ASP A 102 11.94 6.92 -19.12
CA ASP A 102 12.91 6.27 -18.23
C ASP A 102 12.52 6.36 -16.75
N ILE A 103 11.82 7.41 -16.33
CA ILE A 103 11.42 7.64 -14.94
C ILE A 103 9.94 7.27 -14.76
N SER A 104 9.67 6.32 -13.87
CA SER A 104 8.31 5.92 -13.48
C SER A 104 8.11 5.94 -11.97
N TYR A 105 6.86 6.15 -11.53
CA TYR A 105 6.51 6.22 -10.12
C TYR A 105 5.42 5.22 -9.78
N HIS A 106 5.51 4.64 -8.58
CA HIS A 106 4.46 3.80 -8.04
C HIS A 106 4.44 3.86 -6.51
N PHE A 107 3.26 3.65 -5.94
CA PHE A 107 3.11 3.39 -4.52
C PHE A 107 3.32 1.91 -4.24
N LYS A 108 4.15 1.58 -3.25
CA LYS A 108 4.25 0.24 -2.67
C LYS A 108 3.57 0.26 -1.31
N THR A 109 2.41 -0.36 -1.22
CA THR A 109 1.65 -0.46 0.02
C THR A 109 1.93 -1.80 0.70
N ARG A 110 2.13 -1.78 2.02
CA ARG A 110 2.38 -2.97 2.84
C ARG A 110 1.56 -2.93 4.13
N LEU A 111 0.62 -3.86 4.25
CA LEU A 111 -0.12 -4.13 5.49
C LEU A 111 0.59 -5.21 6.29
N SER A 112 1.11 -4.84 7.45
CA SER A 112 1.75 -5.77 8.39
C SER A 112 0.80 -6.21 9.48
N PHE A 113 0.91 -7.47 9.87
CA PHE A 113 0.18 -8.05 11.00
C PHE A 113 1.14 -8.34 12.15
N ASN A 114 0.59 -8.60 13.34
CA ASN A 114 1.37 -9.11 14.46
C ASN A 114 1.90 -10.53 14.19
N GLU A 115 1.10 -11.35 13.50
CA GLU A 115 1.43 -12.71 13.12
C GLU A 115 1.01 -12.95 11.66
N GLY A 116 1.79 -13.77 10.95
CA GLY A 116 1.53 -14.14 9.56
C GLY A 116 2.19 -13.23 8.51
N THR A 117 1.94 -13.56 7.25
CA THR A 117 2.54 -12.88 6.10
C THR A 117 1.89 -11.51 5.85
N ALA A 118 2.72 -10.51 5.56
CA ALA A 118 2.23 -9.18 5.20
C ALA A 118 1.52 -9.20 3.84
N SER A 119 0.47 -8.40 3.72
CA SER A 119 -0.18 -8.12 2.45
C SER A 119 0.51 -6.95 1.75
N LYS A 120 0.59 -7.01 0.42
CA LYS A 120 1.31 -6.03 -0.40
C LYS A 120 0.46 -5.64 -1.60
N ASP A 121 0.64 -4.41 -2.04
CA ASP A 121 -0.08 -3.82 -3.16
C ASP A 121 0.82 -2.80 -3.89
N LEU A 122 0.55 -2.57 -5.18
CA LEU A 122 1.34 -1.71 -6.04
C LEU A 122 0.44 -0.92 -7.00
N ASP A 123 0.51 0.41 -6.90
CA ASP A 123 -0.25 1.33 -7.76
C ASP A 123 0.69 2.22 -8.53
N ILE A 124 0.56 2.21 -9.86
CA ILE A 124 1.35 3.09 -10.72
C ILE A 124 0.68 4.46 -10.78
N ILE A 125 1.50 5.51 -10.69
CA ILE A 125 1.04 6.88 -10.91
C ILE A 125 1.92 7.57 -11.94
N HIS A 126 1.38 8.62 -12.53
CA HIS A 126 2.08 9.50 -13.46
C HIS A 126 2.23 10.89 -12.86
N ILE A 127 3.44 11.43 -12.91
CA ILE A 127 3.74 12.79 -12.50
C ILE A 127 3.81 13.67 -13.75
N ILE A 128 2.97 14.69 -13.80
CA ILE A 128 2.84 15.65 -14.92
C ILE A 128 3.23 17.07 -14.51
#